data_AF-A0A397GV72-F1
#
_entry.id   AF-A0A397GV72-F1
#
_cell.length_a   1.000
_cell.length_b   1.000
_cell.length_c   1.000
_cell.angle_alpha   90.00
_cell.angle_beta   90.00
_cell.angle_gamma   90.00
#
_symmetry.space_group_name_H-M   'P 1'
#
loop_
_entity.id
_entity.type
_entity.pdbx_description
1 polymer ?
#
loop_
_entity_poly.entity_id
_entity_poly.type
_entity_poly.pdbx_seq_one_letter_code
_entity_poly.pdbx_strand_id
1 'polypeptide(L)'
;MKFIFTALAIFTIVVSMTNQAFARLAIDVSALTSVATFKCTKNLGYELAIIRGYREAYGRIPGGGIDPNFLKNYNNAKKAGYTNIDVYMFPCTGRSTCKTPRQQVNELVQLINTYRVKVQRVWLDIEVDPNAGNWGLSKIRNRQILKEFHAAWKSTGWKFGIYSVSNFLHIYFSSLTRRADM
;
A
#
# COMPACT_ATOMS: atom_id res chain seq x y z
N MET A 1 -42.72 -20.13 -26.28
CA MET A 1 -41.78 -19.03 -26.64
C MET A 1 -41.84 -17.85 -25.67
N LYS A 2 -42.98 -17.17 -25.44
CA LYS A 2 -43.06 -16.01 -24.52
C LYS A 2 -42.47 -16.27 -23.11
N PHE A 3 -42.80 -17.40 -22.48
CA PHE A 3 -42.23 -17.78 -21.17
C PHE A 3 -40.70 -17.94 -21.14
N ILE A 4 -40.10 -18.40 -22.24
CA ILE A 4 -38.63 -18.55 -22.34
C ILE A 4 -37.97 -17.18 -22.46
N PHE A 5 -38.56 -16.25 -23.23
CA PHE A 5 -38.07 -14.87 -23.34
C PHE A 5 -38.21 -14.10 -22.01
N THR A 6 -39.29 -14.31 -21.26
CA THR A 6 -39.47 -13.70 -19.93
C THR A 6 -38.47 -14.25 -18.91
N ALA A 7 -38.23 -15.57 -18.90
CA ALA A 7 -37.25 -16.20 -18.02
C ALA A 7 -35.81 -15.76 -18.34
N LEU A 8 -35.45 -15.64 -19.63
CA LEU A 8 -34.15 -15.10 -20.04
C LEU A 8 -33.96 -13.65 -19.59
N ALA A 9 -34.99 -12.79 -19.74
CA ALA A 9 -34.91 -11.39 -19.34
C ALA A 9 -34.70 -11.21 -17.82
N ILE A 10 -35.38 -12.02 -16.99
CA ILE A 10 -35.21 -11.99 -15.53
C ILE A 10 -33.79 -12.44 -15.14
N PHE A 11 -33.27 -13.50 -15.78
CA PHE A 11 -31.91 -13.98 -15.52
C PHE A 11 -30.85 -12.94 -15.86
N THR A 12 -30.99 -12.22 -16.99
CA THR A 12 -30.06 -11.16 -17.39
C THR A 12 -30.08 -9.98 -16.40
N ILE A 13 -31.25 -9.56 -15.91
CA ILE A 13 -31.38 -8.46 -14.93
C ILE A 13 -30.71 -8.84 -13.60
N VAL A 14 -30.93 -10.06 -13.10
CA VAL A 14 -30.30 -10.54 -11.85
C VAL A 14 -28.78 -10.60 -11.97
N VAL A 15 -28.23 -11.07 -13.10
CA VAL A 15 -26.77 -11.10 -13.33
C VAL A 15 -26.19 -9.68 -13.37
N SER A 16 -26.93 -8.71 -13.91
CA SER A 16 -26.49 -7.31 -14.06
C SER A 16 -26.34 -6.56 -12.73
N MET A 17 -27.04 -6.99 -11.67
CA MET A 17 -27.01 -6.34 -10.35
C MET A 17 -25.88 -6.85 -9.43
N THR A 18 -25.07 -7.81 -9.85
CA THR A 18 -24.07 -8.48 -8.97
C THR A 18 -22.69 -7.83 -8.93
N ASN A 19 -22.42 -6.81 -9.74
CA ASN A 19 -21.12 -6.11 -9.77
C ASN A 19 -21.15 -4.76 -9.05
N GLN A 20 -21.78 -4.68 -7.87
CA GLN A 20 -21.62 -3.51 -7.01
C GLN A 20 -20.24 -3.54 -6.34
N ALA A 21 -19.34 -2.67 -6.80
CA ALA A 21 -18.08 -2.39 -6.12
C ALA A 21 -18.38 -1.53 -4.88
N PHE A 22 -18.53 -2.17 -3.72
CA PHE A 22 -18.67 -1.45 -2.46
C PHE A 22 -17.33 -0.79 -2.10
N ALA A 23 -17.33 0.53 -1.99
CA ALA A 23 -16.21 1.25 -1.41
C ALA A 23 -16.10 0.90 0.07
N ARG A 24 -14.89 0.61 0.55
CA ARG A 24 -14.61 0.40 1.96
C ARG A 24 -13.90 1.62 2.52
N LEU A 25 -14.36 2.09 3.68
CA LEU A 25 -13.62 3.09 4.42
C LEU A 25 -12.40 2.44 5.07
N ALA A 26 -11.25 3.10 4.91
CA ALA A 26 -9.97 2.66 5.46
C ALA A 26 -9.36 3.76 6.31
N ILE A 27 -8.60 3.35 7.33
CA ILE A 27 -7.67 4.22 8.04
C ILE A 27 -6.25 3.78 7.71
N ASP A 28 -5.31 4.72 7.63
CA ASP A 28 -3.89 4.43 7.65
C ASP A 28 -3.24 4.96 8.94
N VAL A 29 -2.23 4.23 9.45
CA VAL A 29 -1.54 4.59 10.69
C VAL A 29 -0.04 4.28 10.64
N SER A 30 0.74 5.20 11.20
CA SER A 30 2.19 5.09 11.36
C SER A 30 2.66 5.20 12.81
N ALA A 31 1.98 6.05 13.60
CA ALA A 31 2.19 6.15 15.03
C ALA A 31 1.66 4.89 15.75
N LEU A 32 2.13 4.65 16.97
CA LEU A 32 1.58 3.59 17.81
C LEU A 32 0.12 3.92 18.16
N THR A 33 -0.80 3.09 17.69
CA THR A 33 -2.24 3.26 17.84
C THR A 33 -2.80 2.22 18.82
N SER A 34 -3.58 2.68 19.79
CA SER A 34 -4.14 1.81 20.84
C SER A 34 -5.27 0.92 20.31
N VAL A 35 -5.58 -0.18 21.02
CA VAL A 35 -6.77 -1.02 20.73
C VAL A 35 -8.05 -0.19 20.81
N ALA A 36 -8.16 0.72 21.79
CA ALA A 36 -9.34 1.56 21.96
C ALA A 36 -9.56 2.50 20.77
N THR A 37 -8.47 3.08 20.24
CA THR A 37 -8.51 3.93 19.04
C THR A 37 -8.95 3.14 17.81
N PHE A 38 -8.38 1.95 17.57
CA PHE A 38 -8.84 1.08 16.49
C PHE A 38 -10.30 0.64 16.67
N LYS A 39 -10.73 0.38 17.91
CA LYS A 39 -12.13 0.02 18.17
C LYS A 39 -13.08 1.19 17.89
N CYS A 40 -12.66 2.41 18.21
CA CYS A 40 -13.38 3.63 17.87
C CYS A 40 -13.58 3.76 16.34
N THR A 41 -12.49 3.66 15.56
CA THR A 41 -12.58 3.76 14.10
C THR A 41 -13.40 2.61 13.50
N LYS A 42 -13.31 1.40 14.05
CA LYS A 42 -14.16 0.29 13.60
C LYS A 42 -15.64 0.57 13.87
N ASN A 43 -15.99 1.13 15.02
CA ASN A 43 -17.36 1.51 15.36
C ASN A 43 -17.90 2.66 14.48
N LEU A 44 -17.02 3.49 13.92
CA LEU A 44 -17.36 4.51 12.93
C LEU A 44 -17.52 3.97 11.50
N GLY A 45 -17.40 2.66 11.29
CA GLY A 45 -17.59 2.01 9.99
C GLY A 45 -16.33 1.85 9.14
N TYR A 46 -15.13 2.09 9.69
CA TYR A 46 -13.88 1.81 8.97
C TYR A 46 -13.58 0.30 9.01
N GLU A 47 -13.52 -0.33 7.84
CA GLU A 47 -13.44 -1.79 7.70
C GLU A 47 -12.04 -2.31 7.33
N LEU A 48 -11.13 -1.40 6.96
CA LEU A 48 -9.75 -1.69 6.58
C LEU A 48 -8.79 -0.82 7.41
N ALA A 49 -7.70 -1.42 7.90
CA ALA A 49 -6.57 -0.70 8.46
C ALA A 49 -5.34 -0.90 7.56
N ILE A 50 -4.66 0.18 7.20
CA ILE A 50 -3.44 0.19 6.40
C ILE A 50 -2.28 0.63 7.31
N ILE A 51 -1.38 -0.27 7.67
CA ILE A 51 -0.40 0.00 8.73
C ILE A 51 0.98 0.19 8.10
N ARG A 52 1.76 1.20 8.53
CA ARG A 52 3.14 1.36 8.05
C ARG A 52 3.97 0.16 8.48
N GLY A 53 4.46 -0.61 7.52
CA GLY A 53 5.35 -1.75 7.75
C GLY A 53 6.81 -1.40 7.56
N TYR A 54 7.10 -0.42 6.70
CA TYR A 54 8.45 0.05 6.40
C TYR A 54 8.45 1.57 6.33
N ARG A 55 9.45 2.19 6.93
CA ARG A 55 9.65 3.64 6.95
C ARG A 55 10.93 4.01 6.21
N GLU A 56 10.90 5.18 5.60
CA GLU A 56 12.03 5.77 4.90
C GLU A 56 13.17 6.14 5.87
N ALA A 57 14.29 6.61 5.32
CA ALA A 57 15.37 7.16 6.13
C ALA A 57 15.08 8.60 6.54
N TYR A 58 14.81 8.81 7.82
CA TYR A 58 14.64 10.14 8.40
C TYR A 58 15.61 10.38 9.56
N GLY A 59 16.08 11.63 9.70
CA GLY A 59 17.01 12.03 10.76
C GLY A 59 18.25 11.12 10.84
N ARG A 60 18.44 10.51 12.01
CA ARG A 60 19.57 9.61 12.34
C ARG A 60 19.33 8.14 11.96
N ILE A 61 18.27 7.80 11.23
CA ILE A 61 17.99 6.42 10.81
C ILE A 61 18.55 6.22 9.40
N PRO A 62 19.77 5.68 9.24
CA PRO A 62 20.32 5.43 7.92
C PRO A 62 19.53 4.33 7.22
N GLY A 63 19.22 4.55 5.95
CA GLY A 63 18.77 3.51 5.02
C GLY A 63 17.31 3.04 5.10
N GLY A 64 16.52 3.61 6.01
CA GLY A 64 15.15 3.17 6.27
C GLY A 64 15.10 1.77 6.87
N GLY A 65 13.90 1.31 7.23
CA GLY A 65 13.75 -0.02 7.82
C GLY A 65 12.32 -0.32 8.24
N ILE A 66 12.15 -1.49 8.84
CA ILE A 66 10.88 -1.90 9.46
C ILE A 66 10.41 -0.83 10.44
N ASP A 67 9.11 -0.49 10.36
CA ASP A 67 8.50 0.38 11.34
C ASP A 67 8.36 -0.38 12.68
N PRO A 68 8.96 0.10 13.78
CA PRO A 68 8.90 -0.58 15.07
C PRO A 68 7.48 -0.70 15.65
N ASN A 69 6.53 0.12 15.18
CA ASN A 69 5.13 0.06 15.60
C ASN A 69 4.33 -1.00 14.83
N PHE A 70 4.82 -1.53 13.70
CA PHE A 70 4.03 -2.34 12.78
C PHE A 70 3.34 -3.53 13.46
N LEU A 71 4.10 -4.39 14.13
CA LEU A 71 3.55 -5.60 14.76
C LEU A 71 2.59 -5.27 15.91
N LYS A 72 2.87 -4.21 16.67
CA LYS A 72 2.01 -3.78 17.77
C LYS A 72 0.70 -3.20 17.25
N ASN A 73 0.75 -2.39 16.21
CA ASN A 73 -0.43 -1.87 15.51
C ASN A 73 -1.24 -3.00 14.88
N TYR A 74 -0.59 -3.96 14.21
CA TYR A 74 -1.25 -5.13 13.65
C TYR A 74 -2.06 -5.88 14.72
N ASN A 75 -1.40 -6.22 15.84
CA ASN A 75 -2.04 -6.92 16.95
C ASN A 75 -3.17 -6.08 17.59
N ASN A 76 -3.00 -4.77 17.70
CA ASN A 76 -4.02 -3.89 18.25
C ASN A 76 -5.25 -3.80 17.33
N ALA A 77 -5.04 -3.68 16.02
CA ALA A 77 -6.12 -3.69 15.02
C ALA A 77 -6.86 -5.04 15.03
N LYS A 78 -6.13 -6.17 15.10
CA LYS A 78 -6.73 -7.51 15.24
C LYS A 78 -7.59 -7.61 16.50
N LYS A 79 -7.09 -7.16 17.67
CA LYS A 79 -7.84 -7.14 18.94
C LYS A 79 -9.06 -6.23 18.91
N ALA A 80 -9.00 -5.14 18.16
CA ALA A 80 -10.14 -4.25 17.94
C ALA A 80 -11.18 -4.82 16.95
N GLY A 81 -10.89 -5.97 16.31
CA GLY A 81 -11.80 -6.67 15.42
C GLY A 81 -11.56 -6.42 13.93
N TYR A 82 -10.47 -5.78 13.51
CA TYR A 82 -10.14 -5.68 12.08
C TYR A 82 -9.85 -7.07 11.49
N THR A 83 -10.49 -7.35 10.37
CA THR A 83 -10.31 -8.58 9.57
C THR A 83 -9.58 -8.29 8.26
N ASN A 84 -9.74 -7.08 7.72
CA ASN A 84 -8.99 -6.58 6.58
C ASN A 84 -7.86 -5.67 7.08
N ILE A 85 -6.62 -6.07 6.81
CA ILE A 85 -5.44 -5.29 7.14
C ILE A 85 -4.53 -5.29 5.91
N ASP A 86 -4.13 -4.11 5.47
CA ASP A 86 -3.10 -3.88 4.48
C ASP A 86 -1.86 -3.30 5.17
N VAL A 87 -0.75 -3.29 4.44
CA VAL A 87 0.49 -2.68 4.88
C VAL A 87 0.93 -1.65 3.87
N TYR A 88 1.57 -0.57 4.30
CA TYR A 88 2.27 0.32 3.39
C TYR A 88 3.77 0.40 3.68
N MET A 89 4.55 0.55 2.62
CA MET A 89 5.99 0.76 2.64
C MET A 89 6.26 2.17 2.15
N PHE A 90 6.78 3.02 3.04
CA PHE A 90 7.36 4.29 2.67
C PHE A 90 8.87 4.06 2.44
N PRO A 91 9.34 3.95 1.19
CA PRO A 91 10.69 3.48 0.91
C PRO A 91 11.75 4.55 1.17
N CYS A 92 12.93 4.12 1.59
CA CYS A 92 14.12 4.98 1.53
C CYS A 92 14.54 5.16 0.08
N THR A 93 14.56 6.40 -0.39
CA THR A 93 15.18 6.78 -1.67
C THR A 93 16.00 8.04 -1.50
N GLY A 94 16.75 8.45 -2.53
CA GLY A 94 17.45 9.74 -2.54
C GLY A 94 18.73 9.84 -1.70
N ARG A 95 18.91 9.00 -0.67
CA ARG A 95 20.10 9.01 0.20
C ARG A 95 21.07 7.87 -0.13
N SER A 96 22.37 8.12 0.01
CA SER A 96 23.42 7.10 -0.18
C SER A 96 23.34 5.94 0.80
N THR A 97 22.72 6.16 1.97
CA THR A 97 22.50 5.11 2.97
C THR A 97 21.34 4.18 2.65
N CYS A 98 20.49 4.51 1.66
CA CYS A 98 19.35 3.67 1.30
C CYS A 98 19.80 2.31 0.79
N LYS A 99 19.18 1.25 1.35
CA LYS A 99 19.32 -0.10 0.82
C LYS A 99 18.69 -0.19 -0.57
N THR A 100 19.09 -1.19 -1.36
CA THR A 100 18.46 -1.43 -2.67
C THR A 100 16.96 -1.69 -2.53
N PRO A 101 16.14 -1.36 -3.53
CA PRO A 101 14.71 -1.66 -3.52
C PRO A 101 14.40 -3.12 -3.15
N ARG A 102 15.18 -4.07 -3.68
CA ARG A 102 15.05 -5.50 -3.36
C ARG A 102 15.30 -5.80 -1.89
N GLN A 103 16.32 -5.21 -1.27
CA GLN A 103 16.60 -5.41 0.16
C GLN A 103 15.45 -4.87 1.02
N GLN A 104 14.95 -3.66 0.73
CA GLN A 104 13.84 -3.07 1.49
C GLN A 104 12.58 -3.94 1.41
N VAL A 105 12.24 -4.43 0.21
CA VAL A 105 11.12 -5.37 0.00
C VAL A 105 11.33 -6.67 0.76
N ASN A 106 12.52 -7.27 0.67
CA ASN A 106 12.83 -8.54 1.33
C ASN A 106 12.73 -8.42 2.86
N GLU A 107 13.19 -7.31 3.45
CA GLU A 107 13.07 -7.08 4.90
C GLU A 107 11.60 -7.10 5.36
N LEU A 108 10.72 -6.40 4.63
CA LEU A 108 9.28 -6.37 4.97
C LEU A 108 8.61 -7.72 4.76
N VAL A 109 8.90 -8.40 3.65
CA VAL A 109 8.38 -9.75 3.36
C VAL A 109 8.85 -10.74 4.43
N GLN A 110 10.12 -10.70 4.81
CA GLN A 110 10.69 -11.55 5.85
C GLN A 110 9.96 -11.34 7.18
N LEU A 111 9.79 -10.09 7.62
CA LEU A 111 9.06 -9.77 8.84
C LEU A 111 7.64 -10.37 8.82
N ILE A 112 6.89 -10.14 7.74
CA ILE A 112 5.51 -10.62 7.65
C ILE A 112 5.46 -12.15 7.67
N ASN A 113 6.36 -12.82 6.95
CA ASN A 113 6.43 -14.29 6.93
C ASN A 113 6.81 -14.86 8.30
N THR A 114 7.83 -14.30 8.94
CA THR A 114 8.31 -14.72 10.27
C THR A 114 7.21 -14.61 11.32
N TYR A 115 6.46 -13.50 11.34
CA TYR A 115 5.39 -13.27 12.31
C TYR A 115 4.02 -13.75 11.84
N ARG A 116 3.94 -14.39 10.66
CA ARG A 116 2.69 -14.89 10.05
C ARG A 116 1.59 -13.83 9.98
N VAL A 117 1.97 -12.60 9.69
CA VAL A 117 1.06 -11.46 9.58
C VAL A 117 0.19 -11.66 8.34
N LYS A 118 -1.14 -11.65 8.52
CA LYS A 118 -2.09 -11.74 7.41
C LYS A 118 -2.38 -10.35 6.87
N VAL A 119 -1.77 -9.99 5.74
CA VAL A 119 -2.04 -8.76 4.98
C VAL A 119 -2.68 -9.08 3.64
N GLN A 120 -3.57 -8.23 3.12
CA GLN A 120 -4.26 -8.47 1.84
C GLN A 120 -3.51 -7.85 0.66
N ARG A 121 -2.94 -6.66 0.87
CA ARG A 121 -2.14 -5.92 -0.11
C ARG A 121 -1.01 -5.13 0.57
N VAL A 122 0.07 -4.93 -0.17
CA VAL A 122 1.08 -3.91 0.14
C VAL A 122 0.88 -2.66 -0.72
N TRP A 123 0.93 -1.48 -0.10
CA TRP A 123 0.97 -0.20 -0.81
C TRP A 123 2.40 0.33 -0.79
N LEU A 124 3.00 0.50 -1.97
CA LEU A 124 4.23 1.27 -2.11
C LEU A 124 3.84 2.75 -2.06
N ASP A 125 4.17 3.39 -0.95
CA ASP A 125 3.87 4.78 -0.67
C ASP A 125 4.93 5.67 -1.33
N ILE A 126 4.52 6.39 -2.38
CA ILE A 126 5.39 7.22 -3.20
C ILE A 126 5.00 8.68 -3.04
N GLU A 127 5.59 9.31 -2.04
CA GLU A 127 5.40 10.72 -1.69
C GLU A 127 6.73 11.41 -1.37
N VAL A 128 6.74 12.75 -1.30
CA VAL A 128 7.90 13.51 -0.80
C VAL A 128 7.76 13.71 0.71
N ASP A 129 8.77 13.28 1.47
CA ASP A 129 9.06 13.85 2.79
C ASP A 129 10.26 14.80 2.65
N PRO A 130 10.05 16.13 2.76
CA PRO A 130 11.11 17.13 2.68
C PRO A 130 12.27 16.87 3.62
N ASN A 131 12.02 16.18 4.75
CA ASN A 131 13.03 15.92 5.74
C ASN A 131 13.75 14.57 5.56
N ALA A 132 13.23 13.68 4.71
CA ALA A 132 13.89 12.44 4.32
C ALA A 132 14.81 12.65 3.11
N GLY A 133 14.60 13.70 2.32
CA GLY A 133 15.33 13.91 1.06
C GLY A 133 15.05 12.79 0.06
N ASN A 134 13.88 12.16 0.16
CA ASN A 134 13.45 11.10 -0.73
C ASN A 134 13.07 11.70 -2.10
N TRP A 135 13.24 10.92 -3.16
CA TRP A 135 12.91 11.28 -4.55
C TRP A 135 13.54 12.56 -5.12
N GLY A 136 14.43 13.24 -4.40
CA GLY A 136 15.21 14.42 -4.85
C GLY A 136 16.28 14.12 -5.92
N LEU A 137 16.11 13.05 -6.68
CA LEU A 137 17.01 12.63 -7.76
C LEU A 137 16.47 13.10 -9.13
N SER A 138 17.20 12.80 -10.20
CA SER A 138 16.68 13.02 -11.55
C SER A 138 15.45 12.16 -11.83
N LYS A 139 14.54 12.66 -12.68
CA LYS A 139 13.36 11.91 -13.14
C LYS A 139 13.70 10.53 -13.71
N ILE A 140 14.83 10.43 -14.43
CA ILE A 140 15.35 9.17 -14.98
C ILE A 140 15.68 8.21 -13.84
N ARG A 141 16.41 8.68 -12.82
CA ARG A 141 16.80 7.86 -11.68
C ARG A 141 15.61 7.44 -10.83
N ASN A 142 14.65 8.35 -10.60
CA ASN A 142 13.40 8.06 -9.88
C ASN A 142 12.62 6.95 -10.58
N ARG A 143 12.41 7.04 -11.91
CA ARG A 143 11.77 5.97 -12.69
C ARG A 143 12.49 4.64 -12.59
N GLN A 144 13.82 4.66 -12.63
CA GLN A 144 14.62 3.43 -12.50
C GLN A 144 14.41 2.78 -11.14
N ILE A 145 14.46 3.55 -10.05
CA ILE A 145 14.21 3.06 -8.69
C ILE A 145 12.79 2.50 -8.55
N LEU A 146 11.78 3.17 -9.11
CA LEU A 146 10.40 2.67 -9.10
C LEU A 146 10.25 1.36 -9.88
N LYS A 147 10.90 1.22 -11.05
CA LYS A 147 10.93 -0.05 -11.79
C LYS A 147 11.58 -1.17 -10.98
N GLU A 148 12.63 -0.86 -10.23
CA GLU A 148 13.29 -1.82 -9.33
C GLU A 148 12.38 -2.25 -8.17
N PHE A 149 11.66 -1.32 -7.54
CA PHE A 149 10.64 -1.67 -6.53
C PHE A 149 9.51 -2.51 -7.11
N HIS A 150 8.99 -2.13 -8.28
CA HIS A 150 7.95 -2.88 -8.97
C HIS A 150 8.41 -4.31 -9.29
N ALA A 151 9.62 -4.48 -9.81
CA ALA A 151 10.21 -5.79 -10.08
C ALA A 151 10.41 -6.61 -8.79
N ALA A 152 10.89 -5.97 -7.72
CA ALA A 152 11.06 -6.62 -6.41
C ALA A 152 9.71 -7.11 -5.86
N TRP A 153 8.70 -6.26 -5.77
CA TRP A 153 7.35 -6.64 -5.31
C TRP A 153 6.71 -7.70 -6.19
N LYS A 154 6.79 -7.56 -7.53
CA LYS A 154 6.26 -8.57 -8.46
C LYS A 154 6.91 -9.95 -8.22
N SER A 155 8.21 -10.00 -7.94
CA SER A 155 8.91 -11.26 -7.68
C SER A 155 8.48 -11.97 -6.37
N THR A 156 7.81 -11.27 -5.45
CA THR A 156 7.27 -11.88 -4.22
C THR A 156 5.98 -12.68 -4.47
N GLY A 157 5.27 -12.43 -5.58
CA GLY A 157 3.94 -12.97 -5.85
C GLY A 157 2.80 -12.31 -5.06
N TRP A 158 3.09 -11.28 -4.26
CA TRP A 158 2.08 -10.62 -3.45
C TRP A 158 1.25 -9.61 -4.25
N LYS A 159 0.02 -9.37 -3.79
CA LYS A 159 -0.79 -8.24 -4.26
C LYS A 159 -0.15 -6.95 -3.75
N PHE A 160 0.20 -6.06 -4.66
CA PHE A 160 0.70 -4.73 -4.30
C PHE A 160 0.08 -3.64 -5.18
N GLY A 161 0.13 -2.41 -4.70
CA GLY A 161 -0.30 -1.21 -5.42
C GLY A 161 0.64 -0.05 -5.13
N ILE A 162 0.41 1.08 -5.81
CA ILE A 162 1.12 2.33 -5.57
C ILE A 162 0.14 3.30 -4.93
N TYR A 163 0.56 3.92 -3.83
CA TYR A 163 -0.06 5.10 -3.26
C TYR A 163 0.77 6.33 -3.64
N SER A 164 0.12 7.44 -3.97
CA SER A 164 0.76 8.72 -4.32
C SER A 164 -0.28 9.84 -4.29
N VAL A 165 0.19 11.09 -4.16
CA VAL A 165 -0.65 12.30 -4.29
C VAL A 165 -0.73 12.81 -5.73
N SER A 166 -1.80 13.54 -6.07
CA SER A 166 -2.29 13.71 -7.45
C SER A 166 -1.37 14.43 -8.45
N ASN A 167 -0.24 15.01 -8.03
CA ASN A 167 0.75 15.65 -8.92
C ASN A 167 2.16 15.06 -8.81
N PHE A 168 2.39 14.16 -7.86
CA PHE A 168 3.73 13.67 -7.54
C PHE A 168 4.33 12.85 -8.70
N LEU A 169 3.54 11.95 -9.31
CA LEU A 169 3.97 11.15 -10.46
C LEU A 169 4.31 12.04 -11.66
N HIS A 170 3.60 13.15 -11.86
CA HIS A 170 3.93 14.10 -12.91
C HIS A 170 5.25 14.82 -12.60
N ILE A 171 5.42 15.35 -11.39
CA ILE A 171 6.57 16.18 -11.03
C ILE A 171 7.88 15.36 -11.00
N TYR A 172 7.86 14.16 -10.42
CA TYR A 172 9.09 13.40 -10.12
C TYR A 172 9.37 12.26 -11.10
N PHE A 173 8.39 11.84 -11.90
CA PHE A 173 8.52 10.64 -12.74
C PHE A 173 8.22 10.89 -14.21
N SER A 174 7.25 11.73 -14.56
CA SER A 174 6.88 11.95 -15.96
C SER A 174 7.98 12.66 -16.75
N SER A 175 8.20 12.21 -17.99
CA SER A 175 8.81 13.02 -19.03
C SER A 175 7.74 13.95 -19.61
N LEU A 176 8.14 15.12 -20.13
CA LEU A 176 7.25 16.01 -20.90
C LEU A 176 6.69 15.36 -22.18
N THR A 177 7.10 14.13 -22.48
CA THR A 177 6.56 13.32 -23.57
C THR A 177 5.36 12.51 -23.09
N ARG A 178 4.16 13.07 -23.32
CA ARG A 178 2.92 12.29 -23.40
C ARG A 178 3.12 11.10 -24.35
N ARG A 179 3.00 9.87 -23.86
CA ARG A 179 2.05 8.84 -24.33
C ARG A 179 2.40 7.46 -23.79
N ALA A 180 1.32 6.78 -23.39
CA ALA A 180 1.01 5.37 -23.56
C ALA A 180 2.13 4.37 -23.21
N ASP A 181 2.00 3.76 -22.03
CA ASP A 181 1.81 2.30 -21.89
C ASP A 181 2.14 1.92 -20.43
N MET A 182 1.09 1.90 -19.63
CA MET A 182 0.94 1.01 -18.47
C MET A 182 -0.24 0.10 -18.75
#